data_AF-A0A450SH93-F1
#
_entry.id   AF-A0A450SH93-F1
#
_cell.length_a   1.000
_cell.length_b   1.000
_cell.length_c   1.000
_cell.angle_alpha   90.00
_cell.angle_beta   90.00
_cell.angle_gamma   90.00
#
_symmetry.space_group_name_H-M   'P 1'
#
loop_
_entity.id
_entity.type
_entity.pdbx_description
1 polymer ?
#
loop_
_entity_poly.entity_id
_entity_poly.type
_entity_poly.pdbx_seq_one_letter_code
_entity_poly.pdbx_strand_id
1 'polypeptide(L)'
;RSLNLGTARKTYLGFQFLTADLGTIPAEEYLSSRNIVARINLPNMRYNPEQRVEICLRAQEGLAELEPDPNKRIKYIDFILQYANLSEAEQAQYEERLQQSSYREVIMGPVQQAIENSLQQGIQQGVLQGEHKKAVEMASALLNKGMDISEVSEISGLSEEGIRKLLTH
;
A
#
# COMPACT_ATOMS: atom_id res chain seq x y z
N ARG A 1 11.98 20.55 9.33
CA ARG A 1 11.63 20.38 10.77
C ARG A 1 12.83 19.75 11.48
N SER A 2 13.01 19.96 12.79
CA SER A 2 14.08 19.30 13.55
C SER A 2 13.60 18.79 14.91
N LEU A 3 14.13 17.66 15.36
CA LEU A 3 13.89 17.09 16.68
C LEU A 3 15.20 17.05 17.46
N ASN A 4 15.27 17.76 18.58
CA ASN A 4 16.43 17.77 19.45
C ASN A 4 16.09 17.06 20.76
N LEU A 5 16.80 15.98 21.05
CA LEU A 5 16.71 15.24 22.30
C LEU A 5 17.86 15.64 23.21
N GLY A 6 17.53 16.04 24.43
CA GLY A 6 18.49 16.59 25.38
C GLY A 6 17.86 16.92 26.72
N THR A 7 18.70 17.43 27.63
CA THR A 7 18.23 18.14 28.82
C THR A 7 18.00 19.62 28.49
N ALA A 8 17.43 20.37 29.43
CA ALA A 8 17.31 21.82 29.32
C ALA A 8 18.63 22.56 29.08
N ARG A 9 19.79 21.92 29.35
CA ARG A 9 21.12 22.54 29.26
C ARG A 9 22.02 21.93 28.20
N LYS A 10 21.67 20.76 27.65
CA LYS A 10 22.55 20.05 26.71
C LYS A 10 21.75 19.16 25.77
N THR A 11 21.95 19.35 24.47
CA THR A 11 21.45 18.46 23.41
C THR A 11 22.38 17.27 23.25
N TYR A 12 21.82 16.07 23.21
CA TYR A 12 22.57 14.83 22.98
C TYR A 12 22.38 14.30 21.56
N LEU A 13 21.22 14.56 20.94
CA LEU A 13 20.90 14.09 19.61
C LEU A 13 20.02 15.11 18.88
N GLY A 14 20.41 15.50 17.67
CA GLY A 14 19.65 16.40 16.82
C GLY A 14 19.33 15.73 15.49
N PHE A 15 18.05 15.63 15.16
CA PHE A 15 17.57 15.18 13.86
C PHE A 15 17.10 16.38 13.05
N GLN A 16 17.55 16.44 11.80
CA GLN A 16 17.00 17.34 10.79
C GLN A 16 16.24 16.51 9.77
N PHE A 17 14.95 16.81 9.63
CA PHE A 17 14.10 16.13 8.66
C PHE A 17 14.21 16.86 7.32
N LEU A 18 14.65 16.12 6.30
CA LEU A 18 14.53 16.52 4.90
C LEU A 18 13.14 16.11 4.44
N THR A 19 12.31 17.10 4.09
CA THR A 19 11.02 16.87 3.47
C THR A 19 11.19 17.02 1.96
N ALA A 20 10.88 15.97 1.22
CA ALA A 20 10.85 15.98 -0.24
C ALA A 20 9.44 15.62 -0.70
N ASP A 21 8.86 16.47 -1.53
CA ASP A 21 7.60 16.18 -2.22
C ASP A 21 7.90 15.48 -3.54
N LEU A 22 7.73 14.16 -3.56
CA LEU A 22 8.04 13.34 -4.73
C LEU A 22 7.25 13.78 -5.96
N GLY A 23 6.01 14.25 -5.79
CA GLY A 23 5.15 14.68 -6.90
C GLY A 23 5.66 15.93 -7.62
N THR A 24 6.68 16.61 -7.08
CA THR A 24 7.34 17.75 -7.73
C THR A 24 8.62 17.37 -8.48
N ILE A 25 9.14 16.17 -8.23
CA ILE A 25 10.41 15.67 -8.77
C ILE A 25 10.15 14.99 -10.12
N PRO A 26 10.86 15.33 -11.22
CA PRO A 26 10.68 14.67 -12.51
C PRO A 26 11.15 13.22 -12.45
N ALA A 27 10.27 12.28 -12.81
CA ALA A 27 10.61 10.86 -12.81
C ALA A 27 11.70 10.52 -13.85
N GLU A 28 11.76 11.28 -14.95
CA GLU A 28 12.70 11.07 -16.06
C GLU A 28 14.17 11.14 -15.61
N GLU A 29 14.46 11.98 -14.62
CA GLU A 29 15.82 12.15 -14.05
C GLU A 29 16.31 10.88 -13.33
N TYR A 30 15.41 9.96 -12.97
CA TYR A 30 15.71 8.81 -12.13
C TYR A 30 15.47 7.46 -12.80
N LEU A 31 15.08 7.42 -14.08
CA LEU A 31 14.78 6.17 -14.81
C LEU A 31 15.96 5.18 -14.83
N SER A 32 17.19 5.69 -14.81
CA SER A 32 18.44 4.90 -14.77
C SER A 32 19.21 5.03 -13.45
N SER A 33 18.56 5.58 -12.41
CA SER A 33 19.19 5.76 -11.10
C SER A 33 19.61 4.41 -10.51
N ARG A 34 20.78 4.41 -9.85
CA ARG A 34 21.27 3.27 -9.03
C ARG A 34 20.71 3.29 -7.60
N ASN A 35 19.88 4.28 -7.27
CA ASN A 35 19.21 4.34 -5.97
C ASN A 35 17.88 3.58 -6.06
N ILE A 36 17.81 2.42 -5.41
CA ILE A 36 16.61 1.59 -5.36
C ILE A 36 15.39 2.37 -4.86
N VAL A 37 15.54 3.24 -3.84
CA VAL A 37 14.44 4.03 -3.30
C VAL A 37 13.89 4.99 -4.35
N ALA A 38 14.75 5.58 -5.18
CA ALA A 38 14.31 6.43 -6.28
C ALA A 38 13.58 5.61 -7.36
N ARG A 39 14.13 4.44 -7.73
CA ARG A 39 13.55 3.57 -8.78
C ARG A 39 12.17 3.04 -8.41
N ILE A 40 11.97 2.54 -7.18
CA ILE A 40 10.65 2.03 -6.75
C ILE A 40 9.62 3.15 -6.55
N ASN A 41 10.07 4.40 -6.36
CA ASN A 41 9.20 5.56 -6.19
C ASN A 41 8.94 6.34 -7.50
N LEU A 42 9.40 5.85 -8.66
CA LEU A 42 9.07 6.48 -9.94
C LEU A 42 7.54 6.72 -10.13
N PRO A 43 6.63 5.81 -9.73
CA PRO A 43 5.18 6.07 -9.78
C PRO A 43 4.68 7.21 -8.88
N ASN A 44 5.46 7.59 -7.86
CA ASN A 44 5.14 8.70 -6.95
C ASN A 44 5.76 10.03 -7.40
N MET A 45 6.54 10.03 -8.48
CA MET A 45 7.21 11.19 -9.03
C MET A 45 6.35 11.88 -10.11
N ARG A 46 6.77 13.07 -10.56
CA ARG A 46 6.09 13.81 -11.62
C ARG A 46 6.41 13.19 -12.99
N TYR A 47 5.37 12.85 -13.74
CA TYR A 47 5.44 12.42 -15.15
C TYR A 47 4.10 12.71 -15.83
N ASN A 48 4.05 12.71 -17.17
CA ASN A 48 2.79 12.84 -17.90
C ASN A 48 2.01 11.51 -17.90
N PRO A 49 0.67 11.51 -17.83
CA PRO A 49 -0.13 10.28 -17.77
C PRO A 49 0.19 9.26 -18.87
N GLU A 50 0.58 9.71 -20.06
CA GLU A 50 0.94 8.85 -21.21
C GLU A 50 2.22 8.05 -20.97
N GLN A 51 3.06 8.49 -20.04
CA GLN A 51 4.31 7.80 -19.67
C GLN A 51 4.08 6.74 -18.59
N ARG A 52 2.89 6.64 -17.99
CA ARG A 52 2.62 5.81 -16.81
C ARG A 52 3.03 4.35 -16.97
N VAL A 53 2.77 3.75 -18.13
CA VAL A 53 3.20 2.37 -18.45
C VAL A 53 4.72 2.24 -18.44
N GLU A 54 5.44 3.20 -19.03
CA GLU A 54 6.90 3.23 -19.04
C GLU A 54 7.46 3.40 -17.63
N ILE A 55 6.89 4.31 -16.85
CA ILE A 55 7.27 4.55 -15.45
C ILE A 55 7.13 3.27 -14.62
N CYS A 56 6.00 2.56 -14.75
CA CYS A 56 5.78 1.29 -14.08
C CYS A 56 6.84 0.26 -14.48
N LEU A 57 7.09 0.09 -15.79
CA LEU A 57 8.09 -0.83 -16.30
C LEU A 57 9.49 -0.50 -15.77
N ARG A 58 9.91 0.77 -15.82
CA ARG A 58 11.24 1.20 -15.33
C ARG A 58 11.41 1.04 -13.83
N ALA A 59 10.34 1.17 -13.06
CA ALA A 59 10.34 0.89 -11.64
C ALA A 59 10.57 -0.61 -11.38
N GLN A 60 9.86 -1.49 -12.11
CA GLN A 60 10.00 -2.94 -11.98
C GLN A 60 11.36 -3.45 -12.46
N GLU A 61 11.87 -2.92 -13.58
CA GLU A 61 13.24 -3.20 -14.04
C GLU A 61 14.28 -2.78 -13.00
N GLY A 62 14.11 -1.59 -12.41
CA GLY A 62 15.01 -1.09 -11.37
C GLY A 62 14.97 -1.93 -10.10
N LEU A 63 13.78 -2.42 -9.72
CA LEU A 63 13.62 -3.32 -8.60
C LEU A 63 14.29 -4.67 -8.86
N ALA A 64 14.10 -5.24 -10.06
CA ALA A 64 14.74 -6.48 -10.48
C ALA A 64 16.28 -6.37 -10.54
N GLU A 65 16.79 -5.22 -10.98
CA GLU A 65 18.21 -4.93 -11.09
C GLU A 65 18.87 -4.71 -9.72
N LEU A 66 18.25 -3.94 -8.82
CA LEU A 66 18.93 -3.36 -7.65
C LEU A 66 18.61 -4.04 -6.32
N GLU A 67 17.48 -4.74 -6.17
CA GLU A 67 17.13 -5.43 -4.93
C GLU A 67 17.46 -6.92 -5.05
N PRO A 68 18.43 -7.49 -4.32
CA PRO A 68 18.76 -8.91 -4.41
C PRO A 68 17.77 -9.82 -3.66
N ASP A 69 17.03 -9.32 -2.67
CA ASP A 69 16.15 -10.14 -1.83
C ASP A 69 14.79 -10.39 -2.51
N PRO A 70 14.45 -11.64 -2.86
CA PRO A 70 13.17 -11.97 -3.51
C PRO A 70 11.94 -11.59 -2.69
N ASN A 71 12.02 -11.69 -1.36
CA ASN A 71 10.89 -11.34 -0.48
C ASN A 71 10.63 -9.84 -0.48
N LYS A 72 11.71 -9.04 -0.52
CA LYS A 72 11.59 -7.58 -0.65
C LYS A 72 11.06 -7.19 -2.03
N ARG A 73 11.47 -7.89 -3.10
CA ARG A 73 10.91 -7.69 -4.44
C ARG A 73 9.39 -7.85 -4.43
N ILE A 74 8.88 -8.96 -3.90
CA ILE A 74 7.41 -9.21 -3.84
C ILE A 74 6.70 -8.06 -3.12
N LYS A 75 7.24 -7.60 -1.98
CA LYS A 75 6.66 -6.48 -1.22
C LYS A 75 6.64 -5.17 -2.02
N TYR A 76 7.72 -4.85 -2.73
CA TYR A 76 7.81 -3.60 -3.48
C TYR A 76 7.13 -3.65 -4.85
N ILE A 77 6.92 -4.84 -5.41
CA ILE A 77 6.11 -5.02 -6.61
C ILE A 77 4.68 -4.54 -6.37
N ASP A 78 4.04 -5.02 -5.30
CA ASP A 78 2.68 -4.61 -4.94
C ASP A 78 2.58 -3.08 -4.77
N PHE A 79 3.55 -2.50 -4.05
CA PHE A 79 3.69 -1.05 -3.92
C PHE A 79 3.78 -0.33 -5.27
N ILE A 80 4.65 -0.78 -6.18
CA ILE A 80 4.80 -0.15 -7.51
C ILE A 80 3.49 -0.23 -8.28
N LEU A 81 2.83 -1.39 -8.31
CA LEU A 81 1.58 -1.59 -9.04
C LEU A 81 0.44 -0.73 -8.48
N GLN A 82 0.33 -0.66 -7.14
CA GLN A 82 -0.68 0.13 -6.47
C GLN A 82 -0.56 1.62 -6.79
N TYR A 83 0.66 2.18 -6.73
CA TYR A 83 0.88 3.60 -6.99
C TYR A 83 0.94 3.95 -8.48
N ALA A 84 1.36 3.01 -9.34
CA ALA A 84 1.23 3.17 -10.78
C ALA A 84 -0.25 3.23 -11.19
N ASN A 85 -1.12 2.44 -10.52
CA ASN A 85 -2.57 2.44 -10.73
C ASN A 85 -2.95 2.35 -12.22
N LEU A 86 -2.39 1.37 -12.93
CA LEU A 86 -2.62 1.18 -14.37
C LEU A 86 -4.10 0.85 -14.63
N SER A 87 -4.67 1.44 -15.68
CA SER A 87 -5.96 0.97 -16.23
C SER A 87 -5.80 -0.40 -16.90
N GLU A 88 -6.90 -1.10 -17.18
CA GLU A 88 -6.86 -2.38 -17.91
C GLU A 88 -6.13 -2.28 -19.26
N ALA A 89 -6.35 -1.19 -20.00
CA ALA A 89 -5.68 -0.95 -21.28
C ALA A 89 -4.16 -0.75 -21.11
N GLU A 90 -3.74 -0.05 -20.05
CA GLU A 90 -2.33 0.16 -19.75
C GLU A 90 -1.66 -1.07 -19.15
N GLN A 91 -2.41 -1.88 -18.42
CA GLN A 91 -1.95 -3.17 -17.93
C GLN A 91 -1.63 -4.10 -19.10
N ALA A 92 -2.49 -4.17 -20.11
CA ALA A 92 -2.21 -4.92 -21.34
C ALA A 92 -0.97 -4.39 -22.07
N GLN A 93 -0.81 -3.06 -22.17
CA GLN A 93 0.39 -2.45 -22.76
C GLN A 93 1.66 -2.74 -21.94
N TYR A 94 1.57 -2.70 -20.61
CA TYR A 94 2.67 -3.04 -19.71
C TYR A 94 3.11 -4.49 -19.92
N GLU A 95 2.17 -5.43 -20.01
CA GLU A 95 2.45 -6.84 -20.26
C GLU A 95 3.12 -7.05 -21.61
N GLU A 96 2.65 -6.38 -22.67
CA GLU A 96 3.26 -6.43 -24.00
C GLU A 96 4.72 -5.93 -23.97
N ARG A 97 4.96 -4.76 -23.36
CA ARG A 97 6.33 -4.21 -23.25
C ARG A 97 7.23 -5.09 -22.37
N LEU A 98 6.68 -5.68 -21.32
CA LEU A 98 7.43 -6.59 -20.44
C LEU A 98 7.91 -7.83 -21.20
N GLN A 99 7.16 -8.33 -22.19
CA GLN A 99 7.64 -9.44 -23.04
C GLN A 99 8.93 -9.09 -23.79
N GLN A 100 9.16 -7.81 -24.07
CA GLN A 100 10.35 -7.31 -24.78
C GLN A 100 11.50 -6.90 -23.83
N SER A 101 11.25 -6.85 -22.51
CA SER A 101 12.27 -6.47 -21.53
C SER A 101 13.28 -7.58 -21.29
N SER A 102 14.56 -7.21 -21.12
CA SER A 102 15.61 -8.14 -20.68
C SER A 102 15.39 -8.68 -19.26
N TYR A 103 14.55 -8.03 -18.45
CA TYR A 103 14.24 -8.42 -17.08
C TYR A 103 12.98 -9.30 -16.95
N ARG A 104 12.34 -9.63 -18.08
CA ARG A 104 11.08 -10.40 -18.14
C ARG A 104 11.05 -11.59 -17.20
N GLU A 105 12.05 -12.47 -17.27
CA GLU A 105 12.10 -13.71 -16.48
C GLU A 105 12.16 -13.45 -14.97
N VAL A 106 12.81 -12.36 -14.57
CA VAL A 106 12.98 -11.96 -13.16
C VAL A 106 11.71 -11.28 -12.63
N ILE A 107 10.94 -10.60 -13.49
CA ILE A 107 9.78 -9.80 -13.11
C ILE A 107 8.49 -10.63 -13.13
N MET A 108 8.25 -11.42 -14.18
CA MET A 108 6.93 -12.04 -14.43
C MET A 108 6.44 -12.92 -13.28
N GLY A 109 7.28 -13.83 -12.78
CA GLY A 109 6.92 -14.75 -11.69
C GLY A 109 6.55 -14.00 -10.40
N PRO A 110 7.44 -13.15 -9.87
CA PRO A 110 7.15 -12.34 -8.69
C PRO A 110 5.95 -11.39 -8.85
N VAL A 111 5.71 -10.84 -10.04
CA VAL A 111 4.52 -10.01 -10.32
C VAL A 111 3.23 -10.83 -10.23
N GLN A 112 3.20 -12.02 -10.83
CA GLN A 112 2.05 -12.90 -10.74
C GLN A 112 1.75 -13.28 -9.28
N GLN A 113 2.79 -13.60 -8.52
CA GLN A 113 2.67 -13.93 -7.10
C GLN A 113 2.15 -12.73 -6.28
N ALA A 114 2.65 -11.52 -6.55
CA ALA A 114 2.19 -10.32 -5.86
C ALA A 114 0.70 -10.04 -6.13
N ILE A 115 0.24 -10.20 -7.38
CA ILE A 115 -1.17 -10.05 -7.76
C ILE A 115 -2.05 -11.07 -7.02
N GLU A 116 -1.64 -12.34 -6.98
CA GLU A 116 -2.39 -13.40 -6.29
C GLU A 116 -2.48 -13.13 -4.79
N ASN A 117 -1.36 -12.77 -4.15
CA ASN A 117 -1.33 -12.42 -2.73
C ASN A 117 -2.26 -11.24 -2.42
N SER A 118 -2.24 -10.21 -3.27
CA SER A 118 -3.06 -9.01 -3.09
C SER A 118 -4.54 -9.31 -3.23
N LEU A 119 -4.92 -10.16 -4.18
CA LEU A 119 -6.29 -10.63 -4.34
C LEU A 119 -6.76 -11.44 -3.10
N GLN A 120 -5.94 -12.37 -2.63
CA GLN A 120 -6.27 -13.15 -1.43
C GLN A 120 -6.44 -12.27 -0.19
N GLN A 121 -5.53 -11.31 0.01
CA GLN A 121 -5.64 -10.34 1.11
C GLN A 121 -6.90 -9.47 0.99
N GLY A 122 -7.24 -9.02 -0.23
CA GLY A 122 -8.45 -8.25 -0.49
C GLY A 122 -9.72 -9.03 -0.17
N ILE A 123 -9.80 -10.31 -0.56
CA ILE A 123 -10.92 -11.19 -0.22
C ILE A 123 -11.02 -11.38 1.30
N GLN A 124 -9.90 -11.70 1.96
CA GLN A 124 -9.87 -11.91 3.41
C GLN A 124 -10.33 -10.65 4.17
N GLN A 125 -9.83 -9.47 3.78
CA GLN A 125 -10.25 -8.21 4.38
C GLN A 125 -11.72 -7.91 4.10
N GLY A 126 -12.20 -8.16 2.89
CA GLY A 126 -13.61 -7.98 2.53
C GLY A 126 -14.56 -8.85 3.36
N VAL A 127 -14.20 -10.12 3.59
CA VAL A 127 -14.96 -11.02 4.45
C VAL A 127 -14.99 -10.49 5.89
N LEU A 128 -13.84 -10.15 6.47
CA LEU A 128 -13.76 -9.64 7.84
C LEU A 128 -14.53 -8.32 8.02
N GLN A 129 -14.42 -7.40 7.06
CA GLN A 129 -15.19 -6.15 7.07
C GLN A 129 -16.70 -6.41 6.96
N GLY A 130 -17.11 -7.38 6.13
CA GLY A 130 -18.51 -7.78 5.98
C GLY A 130 -19.08 -8.42 7.24
N GLU A 131 -18.33 -9.33 7.87
CA GLU A 131 -18.70 -9.95 9.15
C GLU A 131 -18.82 -8.89 10.25
N HIS A 132 -17.84 -7.99 10.36
CA HIS A 132 -17.87 -6.91 11.33
C HIS A 132 -19.04 -5.95 11.09
N LYS A 133 -19.31 -5.56 9.84
CA LYS A 133 -20.45 -4.72 9.48
C LYS A 133 -21.77 -5.37 9.88
N LYS A 134 -21.94 -6.66 9.58
CA LYS A 134 -23.13 -7.42 9.97
C LYS A 134 -23.29 -7.50 11.49
N ALA A 135 -22.19 -7.71 12.22
CA ALA A 135 -22.20 -7.71 13.68
C ALA A 135 -22.64 -6.35 14.25
N VAL A 136 -22.16 -5.25 13.68
CA VAL A 136 -22.55 -3.87 14.06
C VAL A 136 -24.02 -3.57 13.74
N GLU A 137 -24.50 -3.96 12.56
CA GLU A 137 -25.91 -3.80 12.16
C GLU A 137 -26.84 -4.59 13.08
N MET A 138 -26.46 -5.83 13.41
CA MET A 138 -27.19 -6.67 14.34
C MET A 138 -27.22 -6.08 15.75
N ALA A 139 -26.06 -5.65 16.27
CA ALA A 139 -25.98 -5.03 17.59
C ALA A 139 -26.86 -3.78 17.68
N SER A 140 -26.82 -2.91 16.66
CA SER A 140 -27.68 -1.73 16.57
C SER A 140 -29.17 -2.10 16.56
N ALA A 141 -29.56 -3.13 15.80
CA ALA A 141 -30.94 -3.58 15.72
C ALA A 141 -31.46 -4.17 17.05
N LEU A 142 -30.61 -4.87 17.81
CA LEU A 142 -30.96 -5.44 19.11
C LEU A 142 -31.05 -4.35 20.20
N LEU A 143 -30.11 -3.40 20.20
CA LEU A 143 -30.17 -2.23 21.09
C LEU A 143 -31.45 -1.41 20.85
N ASN A 144 -31.83 -1.19 19.60
CA ASN A 144 -33.08 -0.50 19.25
C ASN A 144 -34.34 -1.23 19.73
N LYS A 145 -34.25 -2.54 19.99
CA LYS A 145 -35.32 -3.34 20.60
C LYS A 145 -35.30 -3.33 22.14
N GLY A 146 -34.40 -2.56 22.75
CA GLY A 146 -34.28 -2.42 24.20
C GLY A 146 -33.55 -3.58 24.89
N MET A 147 -32.79 -4.38 24.14
CA MET A 147 -31.99 -5.48 24.69
C MET A 147 -30.77 -4.94 25.45
N ASP A 148 -30.37 -5.62 26.53
CA ASP A 148 -29.23 -5.21 27.35
C ASP A 148 -27.89 -5.43 26.62
N ILE A 149 -26.90 -4.59 26.93
CA ILE A 149 -25.56 -4.62 26.31
C ILE A 149 -24.91 -6.00 26.43
N SER A 150 -25.10 -6.70 27.56
CA SER A 150 -24.54 -8.05 27.76
C SER A 150 -25.15 -9.06 26.79
N GLU A 151 -26.48 -9.04 26.61
CA GLU A 151 -27.20 -9.93 25.68
C GLU A 151 -26.87 -9.59 24.22
N VAL A 152 -26.76 -8.29 23.89
CA VAL A 152 -26.33 -7.84 22.56
C VAL A 152 -24.91 -8.29 22.26
N SER A 153 -24.01 -8.25 23.25
CA SER A 153 -22.62 -8.73 23.11
C SER A 153 -22.56 -10.21 22.78
N GLU A 154 -23.34 -11.02 23.50
CA GLU A 154 -23.42 -12.46 23.27
C GLU A 154 -23.96 -12.80 21.87
N ILE A 155 -25.01 -12.11 21.42
CA ILE A 155 -25.68 -12.43 20.13
C ILE A 155 -24.90 -11.88 18.93
N SER A 156 -24.37 -10.66 19.02
CA SER A 156 -23.67 -10.01 17.91
C SER A 156 -22.21 -10.43 17.78
N GLY A 157 -21.62 -11.00 18.84
CA GLY A 157 -20.19 -11.32 18.90
C GLY A 157 -19.27 -10.10 19.02
N LEU A 158 -19.82 -8.89 19.20
CA LEU A 158 -19.06 -7.69 19.50
C LEU A 158 -18.75 -7.62 20.99
N SER A 159 -17.62 -7.01 21.35
CA SER A 159 -17.33 -6.68 22.75
C SER A 159 -18.30 -5.62 23.27
N GLU A 160 -18.61 -5.66 24.56
CA GLU A 160 -19.43 -4.61 25.20
C GLU A 160 -18.85 -3.21 24.99
N GLU A 161 -17.52 -3.07 24.99
CA GLU A 161 -16.88 -1.77 24.71
C GLU A 161 -17.16 -1.30 23.28
N GLY A 162 -17.12 -2.22 22.30
CA GLY A 162 -17.49 -1.93 20.92
C GLY A 162 -18.96 -1.52 20.79
N ILE A 163 -19.85 -2.18 21.53
CA ILE A 163 -21.29 -1.87 21.57
C ILE A 163 -21.54 -0.51 22.23
N ARG A 164 -20.87 -0.19 23.33
CA ARG A 164 -20.97 1.13 23.99
C ARG A 164 -20.56 2.27 23.04
N LYS A 165 -19.56 2.05 22.17
CA LYS A 165 -19.15 3.03 21.17
C LYS A 165 -20.26 3.34 20.16
N LEU A 166 -21.13 2.37 19.84
CA LEU A 166 -22.28 2.56 18.94
C LEU A 166 -23.37 3.46 19.55
N LEU A 167 -23.43 3.58 20.88
CA LEU A 167 -24.39 4.43 21.60
C LEU A 167 -23.93 5.89 21.76
N THR A 168 -22.70 6.21 21.38
CA THR A 168 -22.07 7.53 21.61
C THR A 168 -22.29 8.55 20.47
N HIS A 169 -23.26 8.31 19.59
CA HIS A 169 -23.70 9.24 18.53
C HIS A 169 -25.20 9.49 18.64
#